data_AF-A0A8B7YX43-F1
#
_entry.id   AF-A0A8B7YX43-F1
#
_cell.length_a   1.000
_cell.length_b   1.000
_cell.length_c   1.000
_cell.angle_alpha   90.00
_cell.angle_beta   90.00
_cell.angle_gamma   90.00
#
_symmetry.space_group_name_H-M   'P 1'
#
loop_
_entity.id
_entity.type
_entity.pdbx_description
1 polymer ?
#
loop_
_entity_poly.entity_id
_entity_poly.type
_entity_poly.pdbx_seq_one_letter_code
_entity_poly.pdbx_strand_id
1 'polypeptide(L)'
;MEGAATKVIDPITLESEEGQQLLDEAEACQYILVDMFDFQAHSSHCGIQSAALLIASYECGKACRAAGYCSFRHCEDIKKQYHGFAMFNFKETQDIITHDVIKTRGTTLEDVTQILQNHKHEATAYLAQESSLDEFRQLAVEAVRQEDSSAGVIVNFQRYLLGQIGEVSQYGHHSPLCAYHKGSDRFLMLDTNVGKPKLWLKTEDLFQSMQDVDVATGKSRGFVIMGGVV
;
A
#
# COMPACT_ATOMS: atom_id res chain seq x y z
N MET A 1 4.60 -36.67 1.63
CA MET A 1 4.39 -35.21 1.63
C MET A 1 5.21 -34.67 2.79
N GLU A 2 6.46 -34.29 2.53
CA GLU A 2 7.29 -33.61 3.53
C GLU A 2 6.61 -32.29 3.90
N GLY A 3 6.34 -32.11 5.19
CA GLY A 3 5.81 -30.86 5.71
C GLY A 3 6.85 -29.77 5.45
N ALA A 4 6.52 -28.82 4.58
CA ALA A 4 7.28 -27.60 4.45
C ALA A 4 7.38 -26.97 5.84
N ALA A 5 8.61 -26.82 6.36
CA ALA A 5 8.83 -26.06 7.58
C ALA A 5 8.21 -24.67 7.39
N THR A 6 7.33 -24.27 8.31
CA THR A 6 6.70 -22.96 8.27
C THR A 6 7.81 -21.90 8.30
N LYS A 7 8.00 -21.16 7.20
CA LYS A 7 8.96 -20.04 7.16
C LYS A 7 8.57 -19.07 8.27
N VAL A 8 9.49 -18.81 9.20
CA VAL A 8 9.27 -17.83 10.26
C VAL A 8 9.42 -16.44 9.64
N ILE A 9 8.31 -15.72 9.53
CA ILE A 9 8.30 -14.32 9.12
C ILE A 9 8.58 -13.47 10.37
N ASP A 10 9.55 -12.58 10.26
CA ASP A 10 9.96 -11.68 11.35
C ASP A 10 9.78 -10.22 10.90
N PRO A 11 8.56 -9.67 11.07
CA PRO A 11 8.26 -8.28 10.78
C PRO A 11 8.85 -7.39 11.87
N ILE A 12 9.55 -6.33 11.47
CA ILE A 12 10.11 -5.35 12.41
C ILE A 12 9.17 -4.14 12.46
N THR A 13 8.62 -3.84 13.62
CA THR A 13 7.73 -2.69 13.79
C THR A 13 8.52 -1.40 13.77
N LEU A 14 8.06 -0.35 13.09
CA LEU A 14 8.76 0.93 13.06
C LEU A 14 9.01 1.49 14.47
N GLU A 15 8.12 1.23 15.43
CA GLU A 15 8.23 1.71 16.81
C GLU A 15 9.34 1.03 17.63
N SER A 16 10.04 0.01 17.11
CA SER A 16 11.22 -0.59 17.78
C SER A 16 12.49 0.21 17.47
N GLU A 17 13.53 0.04 18.29
CA GLU A 17 14.85 0.64 18.05
C GLU A 17 15.42 0.23 16.69
N GLU A 18 15.36 -1.06 16.36
CA GLU A 18 15.75 -1.58 15.04
C GLU A 18 14.90 -0.97 13.91
N GLY A 19 13.59 -0.83 14.11
CA GLY A 19 12.70 -0.26 13.11
C GLY A 19 13.01 1.21 12.81
N GLN A 20 13.34 2.00 13.84
CA GLN A 20 13.80 3.38 13.68
C GLN A 20 15.15 3.43 12.98
N GLN A 21 16.10 2.56 13.34
CA GLN A 21 17.40 2.50 12.68
C GLN A 21 17.25 2.18 11.17
N LEU A 22 16.37 1.25 10.81
CA LEU A 22 16.07 0.95 9.39
C LEU A 22 15.49 2.16 8.64
N LEU A 23 14.73 3.03 9.32
CA LEU A 23 14.20 4.25 8.73
C LEU A 23 15.29 5.32 8.56
N ASP A 24 16.16 5.47 9.54
CA ASP A 24 17.30 6.41 9.48
C ASP A 24 18.31 6.03 8.37
N GLU A 25 18.46 4.73 8.12
CA GLU A 25 19.36 4.17 7.08
C GLU A 25 18.65 3.92 5.74
N ALA A 26 17.36 4.25 5.62
CA ALA A 26 16.56 3.95 4.42
C ALA A 26 17.13 4.65 3.18
N GLU A 27 17.16 3.94 2.05
CA GLU A 27 17.56 4.53 0.76
C GLU A 27 16.49 5.50 0.23
N ALA A 28 15.21 5.22 0.54
CA ALA A 28 14.07 5.99 0.08
C ALA A 28 12.98 6.01 1.15
N CYS A 29 12.34 7.16 1.36
CA CYS A 29 11.21 7.31 2.28
C CYS A 29 10.28 8.45 1.84
N GLN A 30 8.98 8.18 1.81
CA GLN A 30 7.91 9.14 1.58
C GLN A 30 7.32 9.60 2.93
N TYR A 31 7.99 10.55 3.59
CA TYR A 31 7.53 11.06 4.89
C TYR A 31 6.11 11.66 4.85
N ILE A 32 5.72 12.26 3.73
CA ILE A 32 4.35 12.75 3.52
C ILE A 32 3.35 11.61 3.70
N LEU A 33 3.57 10.45 3.08
CA LEU A 33 2.68 9.30 3.19
C LEU A 33 2.65 8.73 4.62
N VAL A 34 3.79 8.75 5.33
CA VAL A 34 3.86 8.36 6.75
C VAL A 34 3.00 9.27 7.62
N ASP A 35 3.06 10.59 7.40
CA ASP A 35 2.27 11.58 8.16
C ASP A 35 0.78 11.55 7.79
N MET A 36 0.48 11.25 6.53
CA MET A 36 -0.88 11.13 6.01
C MET A 36 -1.57 9.84 6.44
N PHE A 37 -0.82 8.84 6.92
CA PHE A 37 -1.34 7.55 7.35
C PHE A 37 -2.56 7.66 8.27
N ASP A 38 -3.55 6.81 8.01
CA ASP A 38 -4.72 6.61 8.87
C ASP A 38 -5.28 5.19 8.65
N PHE A 39 -6.00 4.70 9.66
CA PHE A 39 -6.58 3.36 9.65
C PHE A 39 -7.79 3.27 8.73
N GLN A 40 -8.10 2.05 8.28
CA GLN A 40 -9.35 1.82 7.58
C GLN A 40 -10.55 1.92 8.54
N ALA A 41 -11.62 2.57 8.10
CA ALA A 41 -12.82 2.76 8.92
C ALA A 41 -13.71 1.50 9.03
N HIS A 42 -13.53 0.51 8.15
CA HIS A 42 -14.29 -0.73 8.11
C HIS A 42 -13.41 -1.88 7.63
N SER A 43 -13.69 -3.12 8.06
CA SER A 43 -12.85 -4.30 7.80
C SER A 43 -12.64 -4.62 6.32
N SER A 44 -13.54 -4.18 5.44
CA SER A 44 -13.44 -4.36 3.99
C SER A 44 -12.88 -3.15 3.23
N HIS A 45 -12.46 -2.08 3.92
CA HIS A 45 -12.04 -0.81 3.30
C HIS A 45 -10.53 -0.69 3.06
N CYS A 46 -9.75 -1.76 3.23
CA CYS A 46 -8.29 -1.68 3.10
C CYS A 46 -7.82 -1.12 1.75
N GLY A 47 -8.42 -1.54 0.63
CA GLY A 47 -8.03 -1.04 -0.70
C GLY A 47 -8.44 0.40 -0.94
N ILE A 48 -9.67 0.78 -0.57
CA ILE A 48 -10.12 2.18 -0.73
C ILE A 48 -9.38 3.14 0.19
N GLN A 49 -9.02 2.70 1.40
CA GLN A 49 -8.17 3.48 2.31
C GLN A 49 -6.76 3.63 1.74
N SER A 50 -6.18 2.55 1.18
CA SER A 50 -4.86 2.61 0.55
C SER A 50 -4.84 3.56 -0.65
N ALA A 51 -5.87 3.53 -1.50
CA ALA A 51 -6.03 4.47 -2.60
C ALA A 51 -6.18 5.92 -2.09
N ALA A 52 -7.01 6.13 -1.06
CA ALA A 52 -7.18 7.44 -0.44
C ALA A 52 -5.84 8.00 0.09
N LEU A 53 -5.03 7.18 0.75
CA LEU A 53 -3.73 7.58 1.27
C LEU A 53 -2.76 8.01 0.17
N LEU A 54 -2.70 7.27 -0.95
CA LEU A 54 -1.85 7.67 -2.07
C LEU A 54 -2.34 8.97 -2.72
N ILE A 55 -3.64 9.13 -2.98
CA ILE A 55 -4.22 10.36 -3.55
C ILE A 55 -3.98 11.55 -2.61
N ALA A 56 -4.25 11.39 -1.32
CA ALA A 56 -4.05 12.44 -0.32
C ALA A 56 -2.58 12.87 -0.23
N SER A 57 -1.65 11.91 -0.25
CA SER A 57 -0.21 12.18 -0.19
C SER A 57 0.27 12.87 -1.44
N TYR A 58 -0.21 12.46 -2.62
CA TYR A 58 0.07 13.13 -3.89
C TYR A 58 -0.38 14.59 -3.89
N GLU A 59 -1.63 14.87 -3.48
CA GLU A 59 -2.15 16.23 -3.45
C GLU A 59 -1.45 17.09 -2.38
N CYS A 60 -1.10 16.51 -1.23
CA CYS A 60 -0.28 17.17 -0.21
C CYS A 60 1.11 17.53 -0.77
N GLY A 61 1.80 16.59 -1.41
CA GLY A 61 3.10 16.82 -2.03
C GLY A 61 3.04 17.90 -3.12
N LYS A 62 2.02 17.86 -3.98
CA LYS A 62 1.76 18.88 -4.98
C LYS A 62 1.54 20.28 -4.37
N ALA A 63 0.75 20.37 -3.29
CA ALA A 63 0.57 21.62 -2.57
C ALA A 63 1.88 22.12 -1.93
N CYS A 64 2.65 21.22 -1.33
CA CYS A 64 3.96 21.53 -0.74
C CYS A 64 4.96 22.03 -1.80
N ARG A 65 5.01 21.41 -2.98
CA ARG A 65 5.82 21.88 -4.13
C ARG A 65 5.41 23.28 -4.58
N ALA A 66 4.11 23.52 -4.73
CA ALA A 66 3.59 24.83 -5.15
C ALA A 66 3.90 25.93 -4.13
N ALA A 67 3.90 25.61 -2.83
CA ALA A 67 4.22 26.55 -1.76
C ALA A 67 5.74 26.74 -1.53
N GLY A 68 6.58 25.82 -2.02
CA GLY A 68 8.03 25.81 -1.76
C GLY A 68 8.41 25.37 -0.34
N TYR A 69 7.44 24.94 0.47
CA TYR A 69 7.64 24.33 1.78
C TYR A 69 6.47 23.41 2.10
N CYS A 70 6.72 22.39 2.94
CA CYS A 70 5.67 21.51 3.43
C CYS A 70 5.31 21.87 4.87
N SER A 71 4.02 21.96 5.15
CA SER A 71 3.53 22.22 6.50
C SER A 71 2.34 21.31 6.79
N PHE A 72 2.24 20.88 8.04
CA PHE A 72 1.15 20.03 8.52
C PHE A 72 -0.24 20.57 8.11
N ARG A 73 -0.42 21.91 8.17
CA ARG A 73 -1.69 22.55 7.84
C ARG A 73 -2.11 22.38 6.38
N HIS A 74 -1.17 22.35 5.43
CA HIS A 74 -1.50 22.11 4.01
C HIS A 74 -2.13 20.73 3.81
N CYS A 75 -1.65 19.74 4.56
CA CYS A 75 -2.01 18.35 4.35
C CYS A 75 -3.19 17.90 5.22
N GLU A 76 -3.48 18.62 6.32
CA GLU A 76 -4.63 18.33 7.19
C GLU A 76 -5.98 18.45 6.46
N ASP A 77 -6.17 19.51 5.68
CA ASP A 77 -7.43 19.71 4.93
C ASP A 77 -7.57 18.71 3.77
N ILE A 78 -6.44 18.28 3.19
CA ILE A 78 -6.41 17.23 2.17
C ILE A 78 -6.74 15.87 2.79
N LYS A 79 -6.20 15.57 3.97
CA LYS A 79 -6.49 14.33 4.72
C LYS A 79 -7.98 14.20 5.06
N LYS A 80 -8.65 15.31 5.38
CA LYS A 80 -10.11 15.34 5.61
C LYS A 80 -10.92 15.10 4.34
N GLN A 81 -10.40 15.47 3.17
CA GLN A 81 -11.06 15.26 1.88
C GLN A 81 -10.87 13.82 1.38
N TYR A 82 -9.69 13.26 1.60
CA TYR A 82 -9.28 11.96 1.08
C TYR A 82 -9.00 10.99 2.24
N HIS A 83 -10.06 10.29 2.65
CA HIS A 83 -9.97 9.14 3.55
C HIS A 83 -11.01 8.10 3.12
N GLY A 84 -10.87 6.86 3.56
CA GLY A 84 -11.58 5.71 3.00
C GLY A 84 -13.11 5.83 2.95
N PHE A 85 -13.74 6.58 3.87
CA PHE A 85 -15.18 6.84 3.81
C PHE A 85 -15.54 8.02 2.90
N ALA A 86 -14.75 9.11 2.94
CA ALA A 86 -14.94 10.25 2.06
C ALA A 86 -14.75 9.90 0.59
N MET A 87 -13.94 8.88 0.27
CA MET A 87 -13.78 8.37 -1.09
C MET A 87 -15.11 8.00 -1.74
N PHE A 88 -16.11 7.56 -0.98
CA PHE A 88 -17.45 7.24 -1.51
C PHE A 88 -18.29 8.47 -1.87
N ASN A 89 -17.87 9.69 -1.53
CA ASN A 89 -18.56 10.92 -1.94
C ASN A 89 -18.19 11.34 -3.36
N PHE A 90 -17.11 10.79 -3.92
CA PHE A 90 -16.63 11.09 -5.27
C PHE A 90 -17.34 10.22 -6.30
N LYS A 91 -17.82 10.83 -7.38
CA LYS A 91 -18.43 10.12 -8.50
C LYS A 91 -17.41 9.18 -9.14
N GLU A 92 -16.16 9.63 -9.21
CA GLU A 92 -14.98 8.91 -9.69
C GLU A 92 -14.84 7.54 -9.03
N THR A 93 -15.07 7.47 -7.71
CA THR A 93 -15.06 6.21 -6.96
C THR A 93 -16.34 5.41 -7.19
N GLN A 94 -17.51 6.05 -7.10
CA GLN A 94 -18.81 5.38 -7.21
C GLN A 94 -19.04 4.71 -8.58
N ASP A 95 -18.46 5.27 -9.64
CA ASP A 95 -18.51 4.71 -10.99
C ASP A 95 -17.74 3.38 -11.10
N ILE A 96 -16.78 3.11 -10.20
CA ILE A 96 -16.05 1.85 -10.13
C ILE A 96 -16.70 0.91 -9.11
N ILE A 97 -16.90 1.40 -7.88
CA ILE A 97 -17.41 0.59 -6.80
C ILE A 97 -18.16 1.42 -5.75
N THR A 98 -19.31 0.92 -5.33
CA THR A 98 -20.11 1.56 -4.28
C THR A 98 -19.75 1.03 -2.90
N HIS A 99 -20.11 1.79 -1.87
CA HIS A 99 -19.89 1.39 -0.48
C HIS A 99 -20.58 0.07 -0.13
N ASP A 100 -21.78 -0.19 -0.66
CA ASP A 100 -22.49 -1.43 -0.40
C ASP A 100 -21.83 -2.63 -1.06
N VAL A 101 -21.27 -2.47 -2.26
CA VAL A 101 -20.49 -3.54 -2.91
C VAL A 101 -19.20 -3.81 -2.13
N ILE A 102 -18.44 -2.79 -1.72
CA ILE A 102 -17.21 -2.97 -0.94
C ILE A 102 -17.46 -3.71 0.38
N LYS A 103 -18.58 -3.48 1.07
CA LYS A 103 -18.90 -4.22 2.31
C LYS A 103 -19.03 -5.73 2.10
N THR A 104 -19.41 -6.16 0.89
CA THR A 104 -19.63 -7.58 0.59
C THR A 104 -18.38 -8.32 0.16
N ARG A 105 -17.50 -7.68 -0.62
CA ARG A 105 -16.35 -8.36 -1.25
C ARG A 105 -14.99 -7.65 -1.09
N GLY A 106 -14.96 -6.48 -0.45
CA GLY A 106 -13.78 -5.60 -0.49
C GLY A 106 -13.48 -5.10 -1.90
N THR A 107 -12.19 -4.94 -2.21
CA THR A 107 -11.68 -4.51 -3.51
C THR A 107 -10.66 -5.51 -4.05
N THR A 108 -10.71 -5.78 -5.34
CA THR A 108 -9.66 -6.47 -6.09
C THR A 108 -8.51 -5.51 -6.43
N LEU A 109 -7.39 -6.05 -6.92
CA LEU A 109 -6.28 -5.23 -7.45
C LEU A 109 -6.73 -4.29 -8.58
N GLU A 110 -7.62 -4.78 -9.46
CA GLU A 110 -8.19 -4.02 -10.57
C GLU A 110 -9.09 -2.88 -10.07
N ASP A 111 -9.97 -3.13 -9.08
CA ASP A 111 -10.83 -2.08 -8.51
C ASP A 111 -9.98 -0.92 -7.96
N VAL A 112 -8.91 -1.22 -7.22
CA VAL A 112 -8.00 -0.20 -6.67
C VAL A 112 -7.33 0.59 -7.79
N THR A 113 -6.87 -0.08 -8.84
CA THR A 113 -6.23 0.55 -10.00
C THR A 113 -7.18 1.48 -10.72
N GLN A 114 -8.41 1.03 -10.99
CA GLN A 114 -9.44 1.83 -11.64
C GLN A 114 -9.89 3.03 -10.81
N ILE A 115 -9.94 2.90 -9.47
CA ILE A 115 -10.20 4.05 -8.58
C ILE A 115 -9.13 5.11 -8.79
N LEU A 116 -7.83 4.75 -8.72
CA LEU A 116 -6.73 5.70 -8.92
C LEU A 116 -6.81 6.37 -10.30
N GLN A 117 -7.07 5.60 -11.36
CA GLN A 117 -7.22 6.10 -12.72
C GLN A 117 -8.41 7.04 -12.88
N ASN A 118 -9.57 6.72 -12.29
CA ASN A 118 -10.75 7.58 -12.36
C ASN A 118 -10.52 8.93 -11.66
N HIS A 119 -9.73 8.93 -10.59
CA HIS A 119 -9.22 10.13 -9.90
C HIS A 119 -8.07 10.83 -10.64
N LYS A 120 -7.81 10.48 -11.90
CA LYS A 120 -6.84 11.13 -12.81
C LYS A 120 -5.37 10.94 -12.44
N HIS A 121 -5.05 9.87 -11.73
CA HIS A 121 -3.68 9.43 -11.55
C HIS A 121 -3.33 8.36 -12.58
N GLU A 122 -2.11 8.41 -13.11
CA GLU A 122 -1.55 7.25 -13.81
C GLU A 122 -1.42 6.10 -12.82
N ALA A 123 -1.93 4.93 -13.15
CA ALA A 123 -1.79 3.74 -12.31
C ALA A 123 -1.76 2.47 -13.15
N THR A 124 -0.86 1.55 -12.79
CA THR A 124 -0.67 0.26 -13.46
C THR A 124 -0.65 -0.87 -12.45
N ALA A 125 -1.49 -1.88 -12.67
CA ALA A 125 -1.51 -3.12 -11.89
C ALA A 125 -0.52 -4.14 -12.47
N TYR A 126 0.19 -4.82 -11.58
CA TYR A 126 1.09 -5.92 -11.90
C TYR A 126 0.65 -7.15 -11.13
N LEU A 127 0.24 -8.19 -11.84
CA LEU A 127 -0.08 -9.48 -11.22
C LEU A 127 1.22 -10.18 -10.84
N ALA A 128 1.31 -10.70 -9.62
CA ALA A 128 2.50 -11.37 -9.12
C ALA A 128 2.91 -12.59 -9.99
N GLN A 129 1.92 -13.33 -10.52
CA GLN A 129 2.16 -14.48 -11.40
C GLN A 129 2.69 -14.09 -12.80
N GLU A 130 2.55 -12.82 -13.19
CA GLU A 130 2.96 -12.28 -14.51
C GLU A 130 4.17 -11.34 -14.39
N SER A 131 4.74 -11.22 -13.18
CA SER A 131 5.87 -10.34 -12.86
C SER A 131 6.97 -11.13 -12.12
N SER A 132 8.00 -10.43 -11.66
CA SER A 132 9.10 -11.02 -10.88
C SER A 132 9.41 -10.24 -9.60
N LEU A 133 10.10 -10.89 -8.66
CA LEU A 133 10.58 -10.24 -7.44
C LEU A 133 11.47 -9.04 -7.75
N ASP A 134 12.33 -9.16 -8.78
CA ASP A 134 13.25 -8.09 -9.16
C ASP A 134 12.52 -6.91 -9.80
N GLU A 135 11.53 -7.19 -10.66
CA GLU A 135 10.67 -6.16 -11.24
C GLU A 135 9.84 -5.43 -10.17
N PHE A 136 9.21 -6.17 -9.25
CA PHE A 136 8.51 -5.59 -8.11
C PHE A 136 9.43 -4.70 -7.29
N ARG A 137 10.62 -5.19 -6.92
CA ARG A 137 11.60 -4.42 -6.14
C ARG A 137 11.97 -3.14 -6.88
N GLN A 138 12.35 -3.24 -8.15
CA GLN A 138 12.79 -2.09 -8.94
C GLN A 138 11.70 -1.02 -9.02
N LEU A 139 10.48 -1.40 -9.42
CA LEU A 139 9.36 -0.47 -9.59
C LEU A 139 8.93 0.14 -8.26
N ALA A 140 8.86 -0.66 -7.19
CA ALA A 140 8.46 -0.17 -5.88
C ALA A 140 9.50 0.74 -5.23
N VAL A 141 10.80 0.47 -5.41
CA VAL A 141 11.87 1.38 -4.96
C VAL A 141 11.77 2.71 -5.69
N GLU A 142 11.59 2.70 -7.02
CA GLU A 142 11.52 3.94 -7.80
C GLU A 142 10.30 4.79 -7.43
N ALA A 143 9.15 4.15 -7.18
CA ALA A 143 7.96 4.85 -6.71
C ALA A 143 8.15 5.46 -5.31
N VAL A 144 8.70 4.69 -4.36
CA VAL A 144 8.94 5.15 -2.98
C VAL A 144 10.06 6.21 -2.90
N ARG A 145 10.96 6.27 -3.88
CA ARG A 145 12.00 7.31 -3.99
C ARG A 145 11.43 8.70 -4.28
N GLN A 146 10.20 8.79 -4.77
CA GLN A 146 9.54 10.08 -4.99
C GLN A 146 9.09 10.67 -3.63
N GLU A 147 10.02 11.35 -2.94
CA GLU A 147 9.81 11.93 -1.60
C GLU A 147 8.62 12.91 -1.54
N ASP A 148 8.30 13.51 -2.68
CA ASP A 148 7.18 14.43 -2.86
C ASP A 148 5.83 13.73 -3.13
N SER A 149 5.79 12.40 -2.96
CA SER A 149 4.64 11.53 -3.18
C SER A 149 4.00 11.67 -4.56
N SER A 150 4.78 12.07 -5.58
CA SER A 150 4.33 12.12 -6.96
C SER A 150 4.07 10.72 -7.56
N ALA A 151 4.63 9.68 -6.94
CA ALA A 151 4.36 8.27 -7.20
C ALA A 151 4.08 7.51 -5.88
N GLY A 152 3.60 6.27 -5.98
CA GLY A 152 3.39 5.40 -4.81
C GLY A 152 3.09 3.95 -5.17
N VAL A 153 3.11 3.07 -4.16
CA VAL A 153 2.82 1.64 -4.32
C VAL A 153 1.72 1.19 -3.37
N ILE A 154 0.79 0.39 -3.86
CA ILE A 154 -0.14 -0.42 -3.05
C ILE A 154 0.13 -1.89 -3.33
N VAL A 155 0.33 -2.69 -2.29
CA VAL A 155 0.42 -4.15 -2.41
C VAL A 155 -0.92 -4.79 -2.07
N ASN A 156 -1.31 -5.81 -2.83
CA ASN A 156 -2.42 -6.71 -2.52
C ASN A 156 -1.86 -8.09 -2.19
N PHE A 157 -2.06 -8.56 -0.95
CA PHE A 157 -1.34 -9.72 -0.44
C PHE A 157 -2.16 -10.56 0.54
N GLN A 158 -1.64 -11.74 0.87
CA GLN A 158 -2.19 -12.61 1.90
C GLN A 158 -1.51 -12.43 3.26
N ARG A 159 -2.31 -12.07 4.26
CA ARG A 159 -1.84 -11.78 5.62
C ARG A 159 -1.26 -13.01 6.33
N TYR A 160 -1.83 -14.19 6.08
CA TYR A 160 -1.37 -15.44 6.73
C TYR A 160 0.03 -15.85 6.26
N LEU A 161 0.39 -15.54 5.01
CA LEU A 161 1.74 -15.79 4.48
C LEU A 161 2.80 -14.86 5.08
N LEU A 162 2.37 -13.72 5.64
CA LEU A 162 3.24 -12.80 6.38
C LEU A 162 3.20 -13.03 7.91
N GLY A 163 2.57 -14.12 8.36
CA GLY A 163 2.43 -14.42 9.80
C GLY A 163 1.57 -13.42 10.57
N GLN A 164 0.82 -12.54 9.89
CA GLN A 164 -0.03 -11.55 10.56
C GLN A 164 -1.31 -12.15 11.14
N ILE A 165 -1.74 -13.31 10.61
CA ILE A 165 -2.85 -14.11 11.14
C ILE A 165 -2.44 -15.59 11.13
N GLY A 166 -2.98 -16.38 12.06
CA GLY A 166 -2.58 -17.77 12.27
C GLY A 166 -3.26 -18.80 11.37
N GLU A 167 -4.25 -18.40 10.57
CA GLU A 167 -5.09 -19.31 9.78
C GLU A 167 -5.08 -18.93 8.30
N VAL A 168 -5.17 -19.93 7.42
CA VAL A 168 -5.33 -19.75 5.97
C VAL A 168 -6.64 -19.02 5.70
N SER A 169 -6.58 -17.97 4.89
CA SER A 169 -7.72 -17.11 4.56
C SER A 169 -7.83 -16.92 3.06
N GLN A 170 -9.06 -16.86 2.55
CA GLN A 170 -9.33 -16.43 1.17
C GLN A 170 -9.29 -14.90 1.01
N TYR A 171 -9.43 -14.16 2.11
CA TYR A 171 -9.45 -12.71 2.11
C TYR A 171 -8.02 -12.15 2.15
N GLY A 172 -7.67 -11.43 1.09
CA GLY A 172 -6.42 -10.67 1.03
C GLY A 172 -6.53 -9.33 1.76
N HIS A 173 -5.46 -8.55 1.68
CA HIS A 173 -5.35 -7.22 2.24
C HIS A 173 -4.70 -6.26 1.24
N HIS A 174 -4.90 -4.97 1.44
CA HIS A 174 -4.26 -3.91 0.67
C HIS A 174 -3.58 -2.95 1.63
N SER A 175 -2.36 -2.52 1.31
CA SER A 175 -1.65 -1.51 2.10
C SER A 175 -0.61 -0.80 1.23
N PRO A 176 -0.35 0.49 1.46
CA PRO A 176 0.71 1.18 0.76
C PRO A 176 2.10 0.89 1.33
N LEU A 177 3.12 1.03 0.49
CA LEU A 177 4.53 1.02 0.88
C LEU A 177 5.07 2.46 0.90
N CYS A 178 5.91 2.80 1.87
CA CYS A 178 6.37 4.18 2.06
C CYS A 178 7.87 4.36 2.26
N ALA A 179 8.64 3.30 2.53
CA ALA A 179 10.10 3.39 2.63
C ALA A 179 10.76 2.09 2.17
N TYR A 180 12.02 2.17 1.74
CA TYR A 180 12.84 1.03 1.37
C TYR A 180 14.21 1.11 2.03
N HIS A 181 14.60 0.04 2.70
CA HIS A 181 15.92 -0.13 3.27
C HIS A 181 16.71 -1.18 2.51
N LYS A 182 17.70 -0.72 1.73
CA LYS A 182 18.50 -1.57 0.83
C LYS A 182 19.36 -2.60 1.56
N GLY A 183 19.96 -2.23 2.69
CA GLY A 183 20.89 -3.10 3.41
C GLY A 183 20.27 -4.40 3.90
N SER A 184 18.96 -4.39 4.19
CA SER A 184 18.19 -5.55 4.65
C SER A 184 17.14 -6.03 3.65
N ASP A 185 17.06 -5.39 2.47
CA ASP A 185 16.03 -5.61 1.44
C ASP A 185 14.61 -5.63 2.02
N ARG A 186 14.22 -4.54 2.69
CA ARG A 186 12.91 -4.41 3.34
C ARG A 186 12.15 -3.18 2.86
N PHE A 187 10.84 -3.34 2.71
CA PHE A 187 9.92 -2.23 2.56
C PHE A 187 9.19 -1.95 3.87
N LEU A 188 8.96 -0.68 4.17
CA LEU A 188 8.07 -0.24 5.23
C LEU A 188 6.64 -0.18 4.68
N MET A 189 5.82 -1.14 5.09
CA MET A 189 4.40 -1.19 4.79
C MET A 189 3.60 -0.43 5.85
N LEU A 190 2.59 0.30 5.42
CA LEU A 190 1.63 1.00 6.29
C LEU A 190 0.30 0.25 6.33
N ASP A 191 0.21 -0.77 7.17
CA ASP A 191 -0.95 -1.64 7.29
C ASP A 191 -2.14 -0.93 7.96
N THR A 192 -3.24 -0.80 7.21
CA THR A 192 -4.42 -0.05 7.65
C THR A 192 -5.30 -0.76 8.69
N ASN A 193 -4.97 -1.99 9.10
CA ASN A 193 -5.85 -2.86 9.90
C ASN A 193 -5.20 -3.55 11.12
N VAL A 194 -4.03 -3.09 11.59
CA VAL A 194 -3.32 -3.72 12.71
C VAL A 194 -2.90 -2.73 13.78
N GLY A 195 -2.76 -3.19 15.02
CA GLY A 195 -2.41 -2.32 16.16
C GLY A 195 -1.02 -1.67 16.05
N LYS A 196 -0.09 -2.29 15.32
CA LYS A 196 1.24 -1.74 14.97
C LYS A 196 1.38 -1.64 13.45
N PRO A 197 0.90 -0.55 12.83
CA PRO A 197 0.63 -0.50 11.39
C PRO A 197 1.88 -0.40 10.53
N LYS A 198 3.00 0.06 11.09
CA LYS A 198 4.21 0.36 10.31
C LYS A 198 5.18 -0.81 10.43
N LEU A 199 5.24 -1.64 9.41
CA LEU A 199 5.95 -2.92 9.45
C LEU A 199 7.01 -2.98 8.35
N TRP A 200 8.26 -3.16 8.75
CA TRP A 200 9.35 -3.51 7.85
C TRP A 200 9.30 -4.99 7.51
N LEU A 201 9.05 -5.28 6.23
CA LEU A 201 8.91 -6.63 5.69
C LEU A 201 9.95 -6.87 4.61
N LYS A 202 10.51 -8.09 4.55
CA LYS A 202 11.44 -8.44 3.47
C LYS A 202 10.70 -8.39 2.14
N THR A 203 11.37 -7.86 1.12
CA THR A 203 10.81 -7.76 -0.24
C THR A 203 10.38 -9.12 -0.78
N GLU A 204 11.16 -10.16 -0.50
CA GLU A 204 10.82 -11.54 -0.87
C GLU A 204 9.52 -12.02 -0.21
N ASP A 205 9.35 -11.79 1.09
CA ASP A 205 8.16 -12.22 1.83
C ASP A 205 6.91 -11.49 1.32
N LEU A 206 7.02 -10.18 1.08
CA LEU A 206 5.97 -9.40 0.44
C LEU A 206 5.61 -9.98 -0.93
N PHE A 207 6.59 -10.19 -1.82
CA PHE A 207 6.32 -10.71 -3.16
C PHE A 207 5.67 -12.09 -3.15
N GLN A 208 6.16 -13.01 -2.30
CA GLN A 208 5.56 -14.33 -2.16
C GLN A 208 4.12 -14.26 -1.65
N SER A 209 3.82 -13.33 -0.73
CA SER A 209 2.45 -13.14 -0.23
C SER A 209 1.47 -12.60 -1.28
N MET A 210 1.97 -12.02 -2.38
CA MET A 210 1.17 -11.56 -3.52
C MET A 210 0.90 -12.66 -4.57
N GLN A 211 1.67 -13.76 -4.56
CA GLN A 211 1.52 -14.88 -5.51
C GLN A 211 0.23 -15.69 -5.30
N ASP A 212 -0.36 -15.63 -4.11
CA ASP A 212 -1.60 -16.34 -3.81
C ASP A 212 -2.78 -15.83 -4.65
N VAL A 213 -3.65 -16.75 -5.06
CA VAL A 213 -4.79 -16.47 -5.95
C VAL A 213 -5.91 -15.75 -5.20
N ASP A 214 -6.37 -14.63 -5.75
CA ASP A 214 -7.62 -14.00 -5.33
C ASP A 214 -8.80 -14.79 -5.89
N VAL A 215 -9.58 -15.39 -5.00
CA VAL A 215 -10.76 -16.20 -5.36
C VAL A 215 -11.80 -15.40 -6.15
N ALA A 216 -11.85 -14.08 -5.99
CA ALA A 216 -12.80 -13.23 -6.70
C ALA A 216 -12.44 -13.06 -8.19
N THR A 217 -11.17 -13.21 -8.56
CA THR A 217 -10.67 -12.97 -9.92
C THR A 217 -10.12 -14.22 -10.60
N GLY A 218 -9.74 -15.24 -9.82
CA GLY A 218 -9.05 -16.43 -10.32
C GLY A 218 -7.62 -16.16 -10.77
N LYS A 219 -7.05 -14.98 -10.46
CA LYS A 219 -5.68 -14.59 -10.76
C LYS A 219 -4.89 -14.38 -9.47
N SER A 220 -3.56 -14.41 -9.52
CA SER A 220 -2.74 -13.97 -8.40
C SER A 220 -3.12 -12.55 -7.97
N ARG A 221 -2.81 -12.20 -6.73
CA ARG A 221 -2.75 -10.80 -6.32
C ARG A 221 -1.53 -10.13 -6.95
N GLY A 222 -1.02 -9.06 -6.36
CA GLY A 222 0.02 -8.27 -6.97
C GLY A 222 0.14 -6.89 -6.36
N PHE A 223 0.63 -5.94 -7.14
CA PHE A 223 0.87 -4.57 -6.70
C PHE A 223 0.40 -3.56 -7.74
N VAL A 224 0.09 -2.36 -7.29
CA VAL A 224 -0.26 -1.21 -8.14
C VAL A 224 0.82 -0.16 -7.97
N ILE A 225 1.34 0.34 -9.09
CA ILE A 225 2.18 1.53 -9.10
C ILE A 225 1.33 2.71 -9.54
N MET A 226 1.31 3.77 -8.74
CA MET A 226 0.70 5.06 -9.07
C MET A 226 1.81 6.05 -9.46
N GLY A 227 1.55 6.88 -10.47
CA GLY A 227 2.48 7.87 -11.01
C GLY A 227 3.43 7.30 -12.07
N GLY A 228 4.01 8.19 -12.86
CA GLY A 228 5.00 7.83 -13.88
C GLY A 228 6.34 7.50 -13.23
N VAL A 229 6.59 6.21 -12.99
CA VAL A 229 7.93 5.69 -12.73
C VAL A 229 8.55 5.30 -14.08
N VAL A 230 9.71 5.88 -14.41
CA VAL A 230 10.45 5.62 -15.66
C VAL A 230 11.78 4.99 -15.34
#